data_AF-A0AAF0J0R9-F1
#
_entry.id   AF-A0AAF0J0R9-F1
#
_cell.length_a   1.000
_cell.length_b   1.000
_cell.length_c   1.000
_cell.angle_alpha   90.00
_cell.angle_beta   90.00
_cell.angle_gamma   90.00
#
_symmetry.space_group_name_H-M   'P 1'
#
loop_
_entity.id
_entity.type
_entity.pdbx_description
1 polymer ?
#
loop_
_entity_poly.entity_id
_entity_poly.type
_entity_poly.pdbx_seq_one_letter_code
_entity_poly.pdbx_strand_id
1 'polypeptide(L)'
;MAGPLLVPCAAVAWLGVVLSLLLRFARRGTQPSAPMLTLPLHTLPRELQWRILLHVAQPSPTRLAPHDSLGRVLCLSRATRHALEVSAYRDVYIHSAEALHGLRRTLVRDAPHLGPHIRSLHLLSCGAASPLALEQLLLAVPHLTLLSMDASTVWRLCESQAGRLAHAARPKEVHLHWQVHPDTWSRLPTCLAFRLWEDCAVVATPHARAMACCA
;
A
#
# COMPACT_ATOMS: atom_id res chain seq x y z
N MET A 1 -23.56 -27.80 -19.83
CA MET A 1 -22.28 -28.02 -20.54
C MET A 1 -21.49 -26.72 -20.52
N ALA A 2 -20.48 -26.64 -19.66
CA ALA A 2 -19.43 -25.62 -19.65
C ALA A 2 -18.23 -26.25 -18.94
N GLY A 3 -17.08 -26.30 -19.62
CA GLY A 3 -15.91 -27.08 -19.21
C GLY A 3 -15.12 -26.45 -18.05
N PRO A 4 -14.25 -27.24 -17.38
CA PRO A 4 -13.38 -26.73 -16.34
C PRO A 4 -12.27 -25.85 -16.95
N LEU A 5 -12.15 -24.62 -16.43
CA LEU A 5 -11.02 -23.73 -16.69
C LEU A 5 -9.77 -24.30 -16.01
N LEU A 6 -8.90 -24.91 -16.82
CA LEU A 6 -7.53 -25.26 -16.47
C LEU A 6 -6.74 -23.97 -16.19
N VAL A 7 -6.59 -23.62 -14.91
CA VAL A 7 -5.63 -22.62 -14.45
C VAL A 7 -4.21 -23.19 -14.64
N PRO A 8 -3.25 -22.46 -15.24
CA PRO A 8 -1.97 -23.03 -15.60
C PRO A 8 -1.07 -23.20 -14.35
N CYS A 9 -1.03 -24.42 -13.81
CA CYS A 9 -0.10 -24.85 -12.75
C CYS A 9 1.39 -24.56 -13.08
N ALA A 10 1.72 -24.32 -14.35
CA ALA A 10 3.07 -23.99 -14.78
C ALA A 10 3.60 -22.69 -14.14
N ALA A 11 2.78 -21.64 -14.01
CA ALA A 11 3.25 -20.34 -13.51
C ALA A 11 3.72 -20.41 -12.04
N VAL A 12 3.05 -21.22 -11.22
CA VAL A 12 3.40 -21.44 -9.80
C VAL A 12 4.70 -22.25 -9.68
N ALA A 13 4.89 -23.24 -10.54
CA ALA A 13 6.11 -24.05 -10.57
C ALA A 13 7.33 -23.21 -10.98
N TRP A 14 7.19 -22.33 -11.98
CA TRP A 14 8.25 -21.41 -12.41
C TRP A 14 8.64 -20.42 -11.30
N LEU A 15 7.67 -19.91 -10.53
CA LEU A 15 7.94 -19.00 -9.42
C LEU A 15 8.77 -19.67 -8.32
N GLY A 16 8.48 -20.95 -8.02
CA GLY A 16 9.25 -21.75 -7.06
C GLY A 16 10.69 -22.00 -7.52
N VAL A 17 10.90 -22.28 -8.82
CA VAL A 17 12.23 -22.45 -9.41
C VAL A 17 13.03 -21.15 -9.33
N VAL A 18 12.43 -20.00 -9.68
CA VAL A 18 13.07 -18.69 -9.61
C VAL A 18 13.43 -18.33 -8.16
N LEU A 19 12.54 -18.58 -7.20
CA LEU A 19 12.80 -18.35 -5.78
C LEU A 19 13.93 -19.23 -5.25
N SER A 20 13.97 -20.51 -5.67
CA SER A 20 15.03 -21.44 -5.27
C SER A 20 16.40 -21.03 -5.83
N LEU A 21 16.44 -20.49 -7.06
CA LEU A 21 17.65 -19.97 -7.68
C LEU A 21 18.13 -18.70 -6.95
N LEU A 22 17.25 -17.76 -6.66
CA LEU A 22 17.57 -16.54 -5.91
C LEU A 22 18.09 -16.84 -4.50
N LEU A 23 17.50 -17.82 -3.81
CA LEU A 23 17.95 -18.26 -2.48
C LEU A 23 19.31 -18.98 -2.54
N ARG A 24 19.58 -19.78 -3.58
CA ARG A 24 20.90 -20.41 -3.79
C ARG A 24 21.98 -19.37 -4.12
N PHE A 25 21.63 -18.31 -4.85
CA PHE A 25 22.54 -17.20 -5.11
C PHE A 25 22.84 -16.38 -3.85
N ALA A 26 21.82 -16.09 -3.04
CA ALA A 26 22.01 -15.38 -1.77
C ALA A 26 22.89 -16.15 -0.77
N ARG A 27 22.89 -17.49 -0.82
CA ARG A 27 23.72 -18.35 0.06
C ARG A 27 25.17 -18.51 -0.39
N ARG A 28 25.57 -18.06 -1.59
CA ARG A 28 26.96 -18.20 -2.11
C ARG A 28 27.89 -17.04 -1.75
N GLY A 29 27.55 -16.26 -0.71
CA GLY A 29 28.37 -15.17 -0.18
C GLY A 29 29.57 -15.58 0.69
N THR A 30 29.85 -16.87 0.87
CA THR A 30 31.03 -17.39 1.59
C THR A 30 31.68 -18.54 0.79
N GLN A 31 33.01 -18.50 0.75
CA GLN A 31 33.95 -19.02 -0.28
C GLN A 31 34.30 -20.55 -0.14
N PRO A 32 35.25 -21.14 -0.90
CA PRO A 32 35.03 -21.92 -2.14
C PRO A 32 35.52 -23.40 -2.10
N SER A 33 35.07 -24.26 -3.04
CA SER A 33 35.89 -25.31 -3.68
C SER A 33 35.15 -26.06 -4.80
N ALA A 34 35.73 -26.00 -6.02
CA ALA A 34 35.54 -26.88 -7.19
C ALA A 34 34.21 -26.85 -8.00
N PRO A 35 34.23 -27.26 -9.28
CA PRO A 35 34.80 -26.51 -10.40
C PRO A 35 33.74 -26.00 -11.39
N MET A 36 34.16 -25.00 -12.15
CA MET A 36 33.58 -24.39 -13.37
C MET A 36 32.44 -25.16 -14.05
N LEU A 37 31.21 -24.67 -13.82
CA LEU A 37 30.23 -24.53 -14.90
C LEU A 37 30.12 -23.03 -15.17
N THR A 38 30.93 -22.54 -16.12
CA THR A 38 30.83 -21.21 -16.68
C THR A 38 29.57 -21.13 -17.55
N LEU A 39 28.39 -21.08 -16.91
CA LEU A 39 27.28 -20.38 -17.52
C LEU A 39 27.65 -18.90 -17.52
N PRO A 40 27.50 -18.16 -18.64
CA PRO A 40 27.58 -16.73 -18.60
C PRO A 40 26.45 -16.27 -17.69
N LEU A 41 26.82 -15.90 -16.47
CA LEU A 41 25.96 -15.23 -15.52
C LEU A 41 25.70 -13.85 -16.14
N HIS A 42 24.74 -13.80 -17.07
CA HIS A 42 24.14 -12.54 -17.47
C HIS A 42 23.54 -11.96 -16.20
N THR A 43 24.31 -11.09 -15.57
CA THR A 43 23.90 -10.35 -14.39
C THR A 43 22.72 -9.52 -14.82
N LEU A 44 21.54 -9.95 -14.37
CA LEU A 44 20.30 -9.25 -14.66
C LEU A 44 20.49 -7.78 -14.23
N PRO A 45 20.20 -6.78 -15.09
CA PRO A 45 20.26 -5.38 -14.70
C PRO A 45 19.54 -5.13 -13.37
N ARG A 46 20.11 -4.28 -12.50
CA ARG A 46 19.57 -4.05 -11.15
C ARG A 46 18.12 -3.60 -11.18
N GLU A 47 17.73 -2.81 -12.18
CA GLU A 47 16.37 -2.38 -12.41
C GLU A 47 15.40 -3.56 -12.59
N LEU A 48 15.82 -4.58 -13.33
CA LEU A 48 15.02 -5.79 -13.53
C LEU A 48 14.97 -6.65 -12.26
N GLN A 49 16.05 -6.71 -11.47
CA GLN A 49 16.06 -7.42 -10.19
C GLN A 49 15.04 -6.78 -9.22
N TRP A 50 14.99 -5.45 -9.16
CA TRP A 50 14.02 -4.71 -8.35
C TRP A 50 12.59 -4.89 -8.82
N ARG A 51 12.34 -4.88 -10.14
CA ARG A 51 11.00 -5.16 -10.70
C ARG A 51 10.52 -6.57 -10.36
N ILE A 52 11.40 -7.57 -10.45
CA ILE A 52 11.07 -8.95 -10.08
C ILE A 52 10.74 -9.03 -8.58
N LEU A 53 11.56 -8.40 -7.73
CA LEU A 53 11.34 -8.40 -6.29
C LEU A 53 10.04 -7.68 -5.90
N LEU A 54 9.73 -6.55 -6.54
CA LEU A 54 8.46 -5.85 -6.36
C LEU A 54 7.28 -6.70 -6.84
N HIS A 55 7.41 -7.39 -7.97
CA HIS A 55 6.35 -8.27 -8.48
C HIS A 55 6.09 -9.45 -7.55
N VAL A 56 7.14 -10.09 -7.04
CA VAL A 56 7.01 -11.16 -6.03
C VAL A 56 6.48 -10.64 -4.69
N ALA A 57 6.74 -9.37 -4.39
CA ALA A 57 6.22 -8.70 -3.22
C ALA A 57 4.76 -8.27 -3.33
N GLN A 58 4.15 -8.32 -4.53
CA GLN A 58 2.77 -7.87 -4.73
C GLN A 58 1.81 -8.63 -3.79
N PRO A 59 0.84 -7.91 -3.20
CA PRO A 59 -0.14 -8.54 -2.34
C PRO A 59 -0.91 -9.60 -3.12
N SER A 60 -0.82 -10.85 -2.67
CA SER A 60 -1.66 -11.91 -3.22
C SER A 60 -3.09 -11.66 -2.74
N PRO A 61 -4.09 -11.65 -3.64
CA PRO A 61 -5.50 -11.42 -3.30
C PRO A 61 -6.03 -12.35 -2.18
N THR A 62 -5.40 -13.52 -2.05
CA THR A 62 -5.74 -14.57 -1.08
C THR A 62 -5.13 -14.40 0.32
N ARG A 63 -4.32 -13.37 0.58
CA ARG A 63 -3.62 -13.21 1.87
C ARG A 63 -4.24 -12.12 2.74
N LEU A 64 -4.51 -12.48 4.00
CA LEU A 64 -5.03 -11.62 5.07
C LEU A 64 -4.13 -10.42 5.44
N ALA A 65 -2.88 -10.38 4.95
CA ALA A 65 -1.93 -9.29 5.19
C ALA A 65 -1.20 -8.94 3.88
N PRO A 66 -1.66 -7.91 3.13
CA PRO A 66 -1.14 -7.61 1.79
C PRO A 66 0.35 -7.18 1.77
N HIS A 67 0.88 -6.66 2.87
CA HIS A 67 2.25 -6.12 2.93
C HIS A 67 3.31 -7.06 3.51
N ASP A 68 2.93 -8.27 3.89
CA ASP A 68 3.81 -9.21 4.58
C ASP A 68 4.97 -9.70 3.69
N SER A 69 4.71 -9.81 2.38
CA SER A 69 5.70 -10.16 1.35
C SER A 69 6.70 -9.03 1.08
N LEU A 70 6.22 -7.79 1.01
CA LEU A 70 7.05 -6.61 0.78
C LEU A 70 7.99 -6.33 1.96
N GLY A 71 7.50 -6.46 3.19
CA GLY A 71 8.32 -6.36 4.39
C GLY A 71 9.49 -7.35 4.39
N ARG A 72 9.24 -8.61 3.98
CA ARG A 72 10.30 -9.63 3.86
C ARG A 72 11.34 -9.27 2.80
N VAL A 73 10.93 -8.71 1.67
CA VAL A 73 11.84 -8.27 0.60
C VAL A 73 12.71 -7.09 1.06
N LEU A 74 12.13 -6.13 1.80
CA LEU A 74 12.88 -5.01 2.37
C LEU A 74 13.91 -5.46 3.43
N CYS A 75 13.68 -6.60 4.08
CA CYS A 75 14.60 -7.18 5.05
C CYS A 75 15.76 -7.98 4.43
N LEU A 76 15.80 -8.21 3.11
CA LEU A 76 16.85 -9.01 2.47
C LEU A 76 18.24 -8.38 2.58
N SER A 77 18.33 -7.06 2.42
CA SER A 77 19.58 -6.32 2.62
C SER A 77 19.31 -4.83 2.79
N ARG A 78 20.26 -4.09 3.37
CA ARG A 78 20.19 -2.61 3.44
C ARG A 78 20.13 -1.97 2.06
N ALA A 79 20.85 -2.50 1.07
CA ALA A 79 20.84 -2.00 -0.29
C ALA A 79 19.46 -2.21 -0.96
N THR A 80 18.85 -3.38 -0.75
CA THR A 80 17.51 -3.70 -1.23
C THR A 80 16.46 -2.80 -0.58
N ARG A 81 16.57 -2.58 0.74
CA ARG A 81 15.70 -1.65 1.46
C ARG A 81 15.78 -0.26 0.83
N HIS A 82 16.98 0.31 0.73
CA HIS A 82 17.13 1.67 0.22
C HIS A 82 16.67 1.83 -1.24
N ALA A 83 16.89 0.81 -2.07
CA ALA A 83 16.43 0.81 -3.46
C ALA A 83 14.91 0.70 -3.61
N LEU A 84 14.24 -0.03 -2.71
CA LEU A 84 12.82 -0.34 -2.83
C LEU A 84 11.93 0.49 -1.89
N GLU A 85 12.49 1.19 -0.91
CA GLU A 85 11.76 1.94 0.10
C GLU A 85 10.78 2.95 -0.54
N VAL A 86 11.24 3.75 -1.50
CA VAL A 86 10.38 4.69 -2.24
C VAL A 86 9.22 3.99 -2.95
N SER A 87 9.48 2.82 -3.55
CA SER A 87 8.43 2.05 -4.23
C SER A 87 7.47 1.38 -3.25
N ALA A 88 7.96 0.98 -2.08
CA ALA A 88 7.19 0.33 -1.04
C ALA A 88 6.18 1.29 -0.37
N TYR A 89 6.52 2.57 -0.27
CA TYR A 89 5.65 3.60 0.28
C TYR A 89 4.75 4.25 -0.78
N ARG A 90 4.76 3.80 -2.04
CA ARG A 90 3.92 4.41 -3.08
C ARG A 90 2.42 4.21 -2.80
N ASP A 91 2.04 3.00 -2.40
CA ASP A 91 0.65 2.59 -2.16
C ASP A 91 0.54 1.99 -0.76
N VAL A 92 -0.08 2.72 0.16
CA VAL A 92 -0.09 2.41 1.59
C VAL A 92 -1.50 2.05 2.04
N TYR A 93 -1.66 0.87 2.63
CA TYR A 93 -2.94 0.38 3.14
C TYR A 93 -2.88 0.22 4.65
N ILE A 94 -3.73 0.96 5.34
CA ILE A 94 -3.82 1.01 6.79
C ILE A 94 -5.22 0.55 7.19
N HIS A 95 -5.27 -0.45 8.08
CA HIS A 95 -6.49 -1.12 8.50
C HIS A 95 -6.76 -0.98 10.02
N SER A 96 -6.03 -0.10 10.71
CA SER A 96 -6.21 0.14 12.14
C SER A 96 -5.65 1.50 12.57
N ALA A 97 -6.20 2.05 13.66
CA ALA A 97 -5.71 3.29 14.26
C ALA A 97 -4.26 3.17 14.78
N GLU A 98 -3.84 1.99 15.23
CA GLU A 98 -2.46 1.73 15.67
C GLU A 98 -1.47 1.82 14.51
N ALA A 99 -1.78 1.18 13.38
CA ALA A 99 -0.97 1.25 12.17
C ALA A 99 -0.92 2.69 11.63
N LEU A 100 -2.04 3.43 11.71
CA LEU A 100 -2.08 4.85 11.38
C LEU A 100 -1.15 5.68 12.25
N HIS A 101 -1.15 5.44 13.56
CA HIS A 101 -0.26 6.12 14.49
C HIS A 101 1.21 5.81 14.18
N GLY A 102 1.52 4.55 13.87
CA GLY A 102 2.86 4.13 13.44
C GLY A 102 3.30 4.88 12.19
N LEU A 103 2.49 4.86 11.13
CA LEU A 103 2.76 5.56 9.88
C LEU A 103 2.94 7.06 10.11
N ARG A 104 2.05 7.70 10.88
CA ARG A 104 2.15 9.12 11.23
C ARG A 104 3.47 9.42 11.92
N ARG A 105 3.87 8.63 12.92
CA ARG A 105 5.14 8.81 13.62
C ARG A 105 6.32 8.69 12.66
N THR A 106 6.27 7.72 11.75
CA THR A 106 7.28 7.56 10.70
C THR A 106 7.35 8.78 9.79
N LEU A 107 6.23 9.23 9.22
CA LEU A 107 6.21 10.32 8.23
C LEU A 107 6.42 11.70 8.85
N VAL A 108 6.07 11.91 10.11
CA VAL A 108 6.23 13.22 10.76
C VAL A 108 7.61 13.36 11.41
N ARG A 109 8.20 12.27 11.92
CA ARG A 109 9.39 12.34 12.76
C ARG A 109 10.55 11.48 12.27
N ASP A 110 10.32 10.19 12.05
CA ASP A 110 11.45 9.25 11.88
C ASP A 110 12.00 9.24 10.43
N ALA A 111 11.14 9.45 9.42
CA ALA A 111 11.48 9.42 8.01
C ALA A 111 10.55 10.32 7.16
N PRO A 112 10.58 11.65 7.35
CA PRO A 112 9.68 12.58 6.66
C PRO A 112 9.87 12.65 5.14
N HIS A 113 11.05 12.28 4.65
CA HIS A 113 11.35 12.21 3.22
C HIS A 113 10.51 11.15 2.48
N LEU A 114 9.86 10.22 3.18
CA LEU A 114 8.98 9.21 2.57
C LEU A 114 7.60 9.76 2.18
N GLY A 115 7.15 10.81 2.86
CA GLY A 115 5.84 11.42 2.66
C GLY A 115 5.54 11.81 1.20
N PRO A 116 6.44 12.55 0.52
CA PRO A 116 6.29 12.92 -0.89
C PRO A 116 6.21 11.75 -1.89
N HIS A 117 6.58 10.53 -1.48
CA HIS A 117 6.55 9.35 -2.33
C HIS A 117 5.21 8.61 -2.31
N ILE A 118 4.37 8.87 -1.31
CA ILE A 118 3.04 8.27 -1.19
C ILE A 118 2.09 8.86 -2.23
N ARG A 119 1.48 7.99 -3.04
CA ARG A 119 0.53 8.34 -4.10
C ARG A 119 -0.87 7.82 -3.81
N SER A 120 -0.97 6.64 -3.20
CA SER A 120 -2.26 6.06 -2.81
C SER A 120 -2.25 5.77 -1.32
N LEU A 121 -3.28 6.24 -0.62
CA LEU A 121 -3.46 6.01 0.81
C LEU A 121 -4.84 5.44 1.06
N HIS A 122 -4.89 4.24 1.61
CA HIS A 122 -6.13 3.56 1.98
C HIS A 122 -6.22 3.50 3.50
N LEU A 123 -7.14 4.24 4.09
CA LEU A 123 -7.39 4.31 5.53
C LEU A 123 -8.73 3.63 5.83
N LEU A 124 -8.68 2.34 6.10
CA LEU A 124 -9.85 1.54 6.45
C LEU A 124 -9.82 1.25 7.95
N SER A 125 -10.99 1.25 8.61
CA SER A 125 -11.10 0.94 10.04
C SER A 125 -10.23 1.84 10.94
N CYS A 126 -10.04 3.11 10.54
CA CYS A 126 -9.23 4.09 11.27
C CYS A 126 -10.09 5.08 12.08
N GLY A 127 -11.41 4.86 12.21
CA GLY A 127 -12.33 5.76 12.93
C GLY A 127 -12.05 5.94 14.44
N ALA A 128 -11.21 5.09 15.04
CA ALA A 128 -10.73 5.26 16.42
C ALA A 128 -9.52 6.22 16.54
N ALA A 129 -8.91 6.62 15.43
CA ALA A 129 -7.84 7.61 15.43
C ALA A 129 -8.38 8.99 15.85
N SER A 130 -7.52 9.87 16.38
CA SER A 130 -7.93 11.25 16.63
C SER A 130 -8.01 12.04 15.31
N PRO A 131 -8.91 13.04 15.19
CA PRO A 131 -9.00 13.88 13.98
C PRO A 131 -7.66 14.52 13.63
N LEU A 132 -6.93 15.00 14.64
CA LEU A 132 -5.60 15.59 14.48
C LEU A 132 -4.57 14.61 13.91
N ALA A 133 -4.64 13.32 14.27
CA ALA A 133 -3.72 12.32 13.74
C ALA A 133 -3.93 12.11 12.23
N LEU A 134 -5.18 12.13 11.78
CA LEU A 134 -5.55 12.08 10.37
C LEU A 134 -5.06 13.33 9.63
N GLU A 135 -5.25 14.52 10.21
CA GLU A 135 -4.74 15.76 9.63
C GLU A 135 -3.22 15.74 9.43
N GLN A 136 -2.48 15.37 10.49
CA GLN A 136 -1.02 15.30 10.46
C GLN A 136 -0.52 14.32 9.41
N LEU A 137 -1.22 13.19 9.24
CA LEU A 137 -0.90 12.22 8.20
C LEU A 137 -1.09 12.81 6.80
N LEU A 138 -2.23 13.46 6.55
CA LEU A 138 -2.54 14.07 5.25
C LEU A 138 -1.60 15.24 4.89
N LEU A 139 -1.15 16.00 5.90
CA LEU A 139 -0.13 17.04 5.73
C LEU A 139 1.24 16.46 5.37
N ALA A 140 1.55 15.25 5.83
CA ALA A 140 2.82 14.60 5.55
C ALA A 140 2.90 13.96 4.15
N VAL A 141 1.79 13.87 3.41
CA VAL A 141 1.72 13.19 2.09
C VAL A 141 1.34 14.13 0.95
N PRO A 142 2.12 15.21 0.68
CA PRO A 142 1.70 16.33 -0.18
C PRO A 142 1.39 15.98 -1.65
N HIS A 143 1.75 14.77 -2.08
CA HIS A 143 1.67 14.31 -3.47
C HIS A 143 0.67 13.18 -3.68
N LEU A 144 -0.24 13.02 -2.71
CA LEU A 144 -1.31 12.03 -2.76
C LEU A 144 -2.17 12.23 -4.01
N THR A 145 -2.41 11.15 -4.73
CA THR A 145 -3.30 11.11 -5.90
C THR A 145 -4.61 10.42 -5.58
N LEU A 146 -4.59 9.40 -4.72
CA LEU A 146 -5.75 8.62 -4.34
C LEU A 146 -5.86 8.55 -2.81
N LEU A 147 -7.03 8.89 -2.28
CA LEU A 147 -7.37 8.71 -0.86
C LEU A 147 -8.62 7.82 -0.75
N SER A 148 -8.49 6.67 -0.11
CA SER A 148 -9.58 5.73 0.10
C SER A 148 -9.88 5.64 1.59
N MET A 149 -11.14 5.83 2.00
CA MET A 149 -11.52 5.81 3.41
C MET A 149 -12.87 5.12 3.62
N ASP A 150 -13.03 4.46 4.77
CA ASP A 150 -14.34 4.00 5.21
C ASP A 150 -15.11 5.11 5.95
N ALA A 151 -16.43 4.95 6.03
CA ALA A 151 -17.34 5.92 6.67
C ALA A 151 -16.87 6.39 8.06
N SER A 152 -16.34 5.47 8.88
CA SER A 152 -15.89 5.79 10.24
C SER A 152 -14.69 6.73 10.25
N THR A 153 -13.74 6.51 9.34
CA THR A 153 -12.53 7.34 9.20
C THR A 153 -12.85 8.70 8.59
N VAL A 154 -13.73 8.74 7.59
CA VAL A 154 -14.19 9.99 6.97
C VAL A 154 -14.86 10.88 8.00
N TRP A 155 -15.77 10.30 8.80
CA TRP A 155 -16.46 11.03 9.84
C TRP A 155 -15.48 11.66 10.83
N ARG A 156 -14.49 10.88 11.26
CA ARG A 156 -13.45 11.37 12.17
C ARG A 156 -12.60 12.48 11.56
N LEU A 157 -12.33 12.42 10.26
CA LEU A 157 -11.65 13.50 9.54
C LEU A 157 -12.53 14.77 9.44
N CYS A 158 -13.85 14.62 9.31
CA CYS A 158 -14.78 15.76 9.26
C CYS A 158 -14.89 16.50 10.60
N GLU A 159 -14.60 15.84 11.72
CA GLU A 159 -14.50 16.47 13.06
C GLU A 159 -13.21 17.31 13.22
N SER A 160 -12.31 17.26 12.24
CA SER A 160 -11.04 17.98 12.26
C SER A 160 -11.24 19.48 11.97
N GLN A 161 -10.38 20.34 12.52
CA GLN A 161 -10.45 21.79 12.30
C GLN A 161 -9.77 22.13 10.96
N ALA A 162 -10.39 21.67 9.86
CA ALA A 162 -9.89 21.60 8.48
C ALA A 162 -9.20 22.84 7.89
N GLY A 163 -9.13 23.97 8.61
CA GLY A 163 -8.39 25.17 8.21
C GLY A 163 -6.92 24.91 7.87
N ARG A 164 -6.27 23.91 8.48
CA ARG A 164 -4.89 23.51 8.13
C ARG A 164 -4.81 22.61 6.90
N LEU A 165 -5.89 21.91 6.59
CA LEU A 165 -5.96 21.00 5.44
C LEU A 165 -6.08 21.74 4.11
N ALA A 166 -6.34 23.05 4.11
CA ALA A 166 -6.26 23.89 2.92
C ALA A 166 -4.88 23.81 2.23
N HIS A 167 -3.83 23.53 3.02
CA HIS A 167 -2.45 23.32 2.57
C HIS A 167 -2.04 21.83 2.53
N ALA A 168 -2.96 20.90 2.82
CA ALA A 168 -2.68 19.48 2.76
C ALA A 168 -2.73 18.96 1.31
N ALA A 169 -2.42 17.67 1.18
CA ALA A 169 -2.53 16.97 -0.09
C ALA A 169 -3.95 17.11 -0.66
N ARG A 170 -4.05 17.54 -1.92
CA ARG A 170 -5.29 17.51 -2.69
C ARG A 170 -5.29 16.25 -3.55
N PRO A 171 -5.87 15.14 -3.08
CA PRO A 171 -5.94 13.93 -3.88
C PRO A 171 -6.74 14.21 -5.16
N LYS A 172 -6.36 13.60 -6.28
CA LYS A 172 -7.15 13.69 -7.52
C LYS A 172 -8.45 12.91 -7.40
N GLU A 173 -8.41 11.83 -6.62
CA GLU A 173 -9.49 10.88 -6.49
C GLU A 173 -9.69 10.48 -5.02
N VAL A 174 -10.95 10.46 -4.59
CA VAL A 174 -11.35 10.15 -3.23
C VAL A 174 -12.40 9.05 -3.25
N HIS A 175 -12.06 7.90 -2.68
CA HIS A 175 -12.95 6.75 -2.58
C HIS A 175 -13.53 6.68 -1.17
N LEU A 176 -14.85 6.84 -1.07
CA LEU A 176 -15.56 6.78 0.19
C LEU A 176 -16.36 5.48 0.25
N HIS A 177 -15.96 4.58 1.16
CA HIS A 177 -16.59 3.28 1.35
C HIS A 177 -17.62 3.36 2.47
N TRP A 178 -18.90 3.28 2.10
CA TRP A 178 -20.01 3.44 3.03
C TRP A 178 -20.61 2.11 3.44
N GLN A 179 -20.68 1.84 4.74
CA GLN A 179 -21.47 0.73 5.24
C GLN A 179 -22.95 1.07 5.13
N VAL A 180 -23.77 0.10 4.73
CA VAL A 180 -25.22 0.27 4.60
C VAL A 180 -25.82 0.20 6.00
N HIS A 181 -25.68 1.27 6.77
CA HIS A 181 -26.36 1.45 8.05
C HIS A 181 -27.15 2.77 8.00
N PRO A 182 -28.43 2.81 8.38
CA PRO A 182 -29.31 3.97 8.18
C PRO A 182 -28.76 5.27 8.80
N ASP A 183 -28.13 5.19 9.97
CA ASP A 183 -27.54 6.36 10.65
C ASP A 183 -26.34 6.99 9.92
N THR A 184 -25.72 6.28 8.98
CA THR A 184 -24.55 6.78 8.23
C THR A 184 -24.97 7.60 7.02
N TRP A 185 -26.16 7.37 6.46
CA TRP A 185 -26.68 8.08 5.29
C TRP A 185 -27.02 9.54 5.58
N SER A 186 -27.52 9.83 6.79
CA SER A 186 -27.84 11.22 7.20
C SER A 186 -26.60 12.11 7.31
N ARG A 187 -25.42 11.51 7.51
CA ARG A 187 -24.13 12.22 7.66
C ARG A 187 -23.36 12.36 6.35
N LEU A 188 -23.77 11.62 5.32
CA LEU A 188 -23.13 11.61 4.00
C LEU A 188 -23.07 13.00 3.34
N PRO A 189 -24.11 13.86 3.40
CA PRO A 189 -24.03 15.21 2.86
C PRO A 189 -22.94 16.05 3.52
N THR A 190 -22.79 15.95 4.85
CA THR A 190 -21.74 16.66 5.60
C THR A 190 -20.34 16.21 5.18
N CYS A 191 -20.15 14.91 4.97
CA CYS A 191 -18.87 14.36 4.53
C CYS A 191 -18.53 14.73 3.09
N LEU A 192 -19.53 14.81 2.20
CA LEU A 192 -19.35 15.24 0.80
C LEU A 192 -19.10 16.74 0.68
N ALA A 193 -19.70 17.55 1.55
CA ALA A 193 -19.51 19.00 1.59
C ALA A 193 -18.18 19.44 2.25
N PHE A 194 -17.33 18.49 2.63
CA PHE A 194 -16.05 18.80 3.26
C PHE A 194 -15.08 19.42 2.24
N ARG A 195 -14.53 20.60 2.59
CA ARG A 195 -13.74 21.44 1.67
C ARG A 195 -12.51 20.77 1.05
N LEU A 196 -12.02 19.67 1.63
CA LEU A 196 -10.90 18.92 1.06
C LEU A 196 -11.22 18.36 -0.34
N TRP A 197 -12.49 18.15 -0.65
CA TRP A 197 -12.93 17.49 -1.88
C TRP A 197 -13.31 18.42 -3.03
N GLU A 198 -13.28 19.74 -2.83
CA GLU A 198 -13.83 20.73 -3.79
C GLU A 198 -13.27 20.57 -5.22
N ASP A 199 -12.03 20.09 -5.36
CA ASP A 199 -11.36 19.88 -6.65
C ASP A 199 -11.16 18.39 -7.02
N CYS A 200 -11.83 17.46 -6.32
CA CYS A 200 -11.53 16.02 -6.38
C CYS A 200 -12.67 15.21 -7.02
N ALA A 201 -12.33 14.15 -7.75
CA ALA A 201 -13.31 13.15 -8.14
C ALA A 201 -13.69 12.29 -6.93
N VAL A 202 -14.91 12.43 -6.42
CA VAL A 202 -15.41 11.64 -5.27
C VAL A 202 -16.23 10.46 -5.76
N VAL A 203 -15.77 9.25 -5.45
CA VAL A 203 -16.45 7.99 -5.75
C VAL A 203 -16.96 7.40 -4.44
N ALA A 204 -18.27 7.38 -4.25
CA ALA A 204 -18.91 6.75 -3.10
C ALA A 204 -19.37 5.33 -3.46
N THR A 205 -18.80 4.31 -2.81
CA THR A 205 -19.14 2.90 -3.03
C THR A 205 -19.70 2.27 -1.75
N PRO A 206 -20.71 1.38 -1.86
CA PRO A 206 -21.14 0.58 -0.73
C PRO A 206 -20.04 -0.42 -0.34
N HIS A 207 -19.76 -0.53 0.97
CA HIS A 207 -18.65 -1.28 1.55
C HIS A 207 -18.67 -2.78 1.17
N ALA A 208 -19.86 -3.34 0.92
CA ALA A 208 -20.03 -4.72 0.46
C ALA A 208 -19.35 -5.00 -0.91
N ARG A 209 -19.20 -3.98 -1.77
CA ARG A 209 -18.44 -4.09 -3.04
C ARG A 209 -16.96 -3.76 -2.86
N ALA A 210 -16.61 -2.92 -1.90
CA ALA A 210 -15.23 -2.50 -1.65
C ALA A 210 -14.32 -3.66 -1.24
N MET A 211 -14.81 -4.56 -0.37
CA MET A 211 -14.02 -5.75 0.02
C MET A 211 -13.88 -6.77 -1.12
N ALA A 212 -14.78 -6.78 -2.10
CA ALA A 212 -14.69 -7.65 -3.26
C ALA A 212 -13.74 -7.12 -4.35
N CYS A 213 -13.47 -5.81 -4.38
CA CYS A 213 -12.52 -5.19 -5.31
C CYS A 213 -11.09 -5.08 -4.74
N CYS A 214 -10.93 -5.26 -3.42
CA CYS A 214 -9.63 -5.28 -2.73
C CYS A 214 -9.14 -6.70 -2.39
N ALA A 215 -9.90 -7.73 -2.79
CA ALA A 215 -9.56 -9.16 -2.69
C ALA A 215 -9.31 -9.75 -4.09
#